data_AF-A0A1Y4D3V4-F1
#
_entry.id   AF-A0A1Y4D3V4-F1
#
_cell.length_a   1.000
_cell.length_b   1.000
_cell.length_c   1.000
_cell.angle_alpha   90.00
_cell.angle_beta   90.00
_cell.angle_gamma   90.00
#
_symmetry.space_group_name_H-M   'P 1'
#
loop_
_entity.id
_entity.type
_entity.pdbx_description
1 polymer ?
#
loop_
_entity_poly.entity_id
_entity_poly.type
_entity_poly.pdbx_seq_one_letter_code
_entity_poly.pdbx_strand_id
1 'polypeptide(L)'
;MFVLDGVCMKLIFIGESVKTIDRLSKGNLFPLFPSIPWRDIMKLRDVIAHHYFKIDADIVFSTIKEDLLPLEVALIEMKGYLQENDGF
;
A
#
# COMPACT_ATOMS: atom_id res chain seq x y z
N MET A 1 -10.17 19.50 -8.60
CA MET A 1 -9.85 18.19 -9.22
C MET A 1 -8.38 17.81 -9.05
N PHE A 2 -7.41 18.71 -9.30
CA PHE A 2 -5.96 18.44 -9.14
C PHE A 2 -5.51 17.76 -7.83
N VAL A 3 -6.13 18.07 -6.69
CA VAL A 3 -5.77 17.47 -5.39
C VAL A 3 -6.11 15.98 -5.37
N LEU A 4 -7.31 15.61 -5.84
CA LEU A 4 -7.74 14.21 -5.92
C LEU A 4 -6.81 13.42 -6.86
N ASP A 5 -6.46 14.02 -8.00
CA ASP A 5 -5.56 13.40 -8.98
C ASP A 5 -4.17 13.16 -8.38
N GLY A 6 -3.64 14.14 -7.64
CA GLY A 6 -2.38 14.01 -6.92
C GLY A 6 -2.42 12.91 -5.86
N VAL A 7 -3.51 12.80 -5.11
CA VAL A 7 -3.73 11.74 -4.12
C VAL A 7 -3.79 10.37 -4.78
N CYS A 8 -4.56 10.22 -5.85
CA CYS A 8 -4.66 8.98 -6.62
C CYS A 8 -3.29 8.53 -7.14
N MET A 9 -2.46 9.46 -7.61
CA MET A 9 -1.08 9.16 -8.03
C MET A 9 -0.22 8.64 -6.87
N LYS A 10 -0.38 9.17 -5.64
CA LYS A 10 0.33 8.66 -4.46
C LYS A 10 -0.16 7.27 -4.06
N LEU A 11 -1.46 7.01 -4.13
CA LEU A 11 -2.04 5.69 -3.87
C LEU A 11 -1.55 4.64 -4.88
N ILE A 12 -1.48 4.98 -6.17
CA ILE A 12 -0.87 4.13 -7.20
C ILE A 12 0.59 3.80 -6.84
N PHE A 13 1.36 4.81 -6.43
CA PHE A 13 2.77 4.62 -6.08
C PHE A 13 2.95 3.70 -4.87
N ILE A 14 2.08 3.80 -3.86
CA ILE A 14 2.06 2.89 -2.71
C ILE A 14 1.81 1.45 -3.18
N GLY A 15 0.79 1.22 -4.01
CA GLY A 15 0.49 -0.12 -4.54
C GLY A 15 1.65 -0.75 -5.32
N GLU A 16 2.32 0.03 -6.17
CA GLU A 16 3.49 -0.43 -6.95
C GLU A 16 4.71 -0.71 -6.05
N SER A 17 4.89 0.09 -5.00
CA SER A 17 5.96 -0.11 -4.01
C SER A 17 5.77 -1.42 -3.23
N VAL A 18 4.55 -1.68 -2.75
CA VAL A 18 4.20 -2.94 -2.07
C VAL A 18 4.44 -4.14 -2.98
N LYS A 19 4.01 -4.06 -4.25
CA LYS A 19 4.26 -5.12 -5.24
C LYS A 19 5.76 -5.37 -5.49
N THR A 20 6.56 -4.32 -5.47
CA THR A 20 8.01 -4.43 -5.60
C THR A 20 8.63 -5.13 -4.39
N ILE A 21 8.19 -4.81 -3.17
CA ILE A 21 8.65 -5.45 -1.93
C ILE A 21 8.27 -6.94 -1.92
N ASP A 22 7.04 -7.28 -2.33
CA ASP A 22 6.60 -8.68 -2.47
C ASP A 22 7.54 -9.47 -3.39
N ARG A 23 7.87 -8.89 -4.54
CA ARG A 23 8.79 -9.48 -5.51
C ARG A 23 10.20 -9.67 -4.95
N LEU A 24 10.74 -8.67 -4.24
CA LEU A 24 12.07 -8.73 -3.63
C LEU A 24 12.15 -9.75 -2.50
N SER A 25 11.10 -9.84 -1.68
CA SER A 25 10.99 -10.81 -0.59
C SER A 25 10.53 -12.20 -1.04
N LYS A 26 10.24 -12.38 -2.33
CA LYS A 26 9.69 -13.61 -2.93
C LYS A 26 8.38 -14.06 -2.25
N GLY A 27 7.56 -13.11 -1.82
CA GLY A 27 6.28 -13.37 -1.16
C GLY A 27 6.38 -13.88 0.29
N ASN A 28 7.56 -13.87 0.90
CA ASN A 28 7.77 -14.41 2.24
C ASN A 28 7.60 -13.39 3.37
N LEU A 29 7.69 -12.08 3.07
CA LEU A 29 7.66 -11.03 4.08
C LEU A 29 6.24 -10.71 4.55
N PHE A 30 5.31 -10.47 3.63
CA PHE A 30 3.94 -10.08 3.95
C PHE A 30 3.10 -11.12 4.72
N PRO A 31 3.29 -12.44 4.54
CA PRO A 31 2.64 -13.44 5.39
C PRO A 31 2.94 -13.29 6.89
N LEU A 32 4.04 -12.61 7.26
CA LEU A 32 4.39 -12.33 8.65
C LEU A 32 3.58 -11.15 9.25
N PHE A 33 2.95 -10.34 8.40
CA PHE A 33 2.17 -9.15 8.79
C PHE A 33 0.74 -9.21 8.23
N PRO A 34 -0.08 -10.21 8.61
CA PRO A 34 -1.37 -10.49 7.95
C PRO A 34 -2.49 -9.49 8.27
N SER A 35 -2.27 -8.54 9.19
CA SER A 35 -3.24 -7.50 9.57
C SER A 35 -3.56 -6.53 8.44
N ILE A 36 -2.68 -6.44 7.43
CA ILE A 36 -2.84 -5.56 6.28
C ILE A 36 -3.25 -6.36 5.04
N PRO A 37 -4.25 -5.90 4.28
CA PRO A 37 -4.69 -6.56 3.05
C PRO A 37 -3.73 -6.28 1.88
N TRP A 38 -2.50 -6.80 1.95
CA TRP A 38 -1.43 -6.52 0.98
C TRP A 38 -1.82 -6.78 -0.47
N ARG A 39 -2.61 -7.83 -0.73
CA ARG A 39 -3.09 -8.16 -2.08
C ARG A 39 -3.99 -7.09 -2.66
N ASP A 40 -4.79 -6.43 -1.84
CA ASP A 40 -5.70 -5.38 -2.29
C ASP A 40 -4.93 -4.08 -2.51
N ILE A 41 -3.94 -3.78 -1.66
CA ILE A 41 -3.01 -2.66 -1.85
C ILE A 41 -2.22 -2.81 -3.16
N MET A 42 -1.73 -4.01 -3.48
CA MET A 42 -1.03 -4.27 -4.75
C MET A 42 -1.93 -4.07 -5.98
N LYS A 43 -3.23 -4.33 -5.86
CA LYS A 43 -4.22 -4.12 -6.93
C LYS A 43 -4.72 -2.68 -7.02
N LEU A 44 -4.39 -1.83 -6.03
CA LEU A 44 -4.89 -0.46 -5.96
C LEU A 44 -4.55 0.36 -7.21
N ARG A 45 -3.36 0.13 -7.80
CA ARG A 45 -3.00 0.72 -9.09
C ARG A 45 -3.98 0.34 -10.18
N ASP A 46 -4.29 -0.95 -10.31
CA ASP A 46 -5.15 -1.45 -11.39
C ASP A 46 -6.57 -0.89 -11.26
N VAL A 47 -7.07 -0.77 -10.02
CA VAL A 47 -8.36 -0.16 -9.72
C VAL A 47 -8.37 1.32 -10.11
N ILE A 48 -7.39 2.10 -9.64
CA ILE A 48 -7.35 3.54 -9.89
C ILE A 48 -7.10 3.84 -11.38
N ALA A 49 -6.21 3.10 -12.04
CA ALA A 49 -5.86 3.36 -13.44
C ALA A 49 -6.98 2.97 -14.43
N HIS A 50 -7.68 1.85 -14.20
CA HIS A 50 -8.74 1.39 -15.11
C HIS A 50 -10.11 2.00 -14.80
N HIS A 51 -10.39 2.34 -13.53
CA HIS A 51 -11.67 2.91 -13.13
C HIS A 51 -11.59 4.41 -12.80
N TYR A 52 -10.54 5.11 -13.23
CA TYR A 52 -10.30 6.53 -12.94
C TYR A 52 -11.52 7.44 -13.16
N PHE A 53 -12.30 7.20 -14.22
CA PHE A 53 -13.52 7.98 -14.53
C PHE A 53 -14.68 7.77 -13.54
N LYS A 54 -14.64 6.69 -12.76
CA LYS A 54 -15.64 6.31 -11.75
C LYS A 54 -15.06 6.31 -10.33
N ILE A 55 -13.88 6.91 -10.11
CA ILE A 55 -13.31 6.99 -8.77
C ILE A 55 -14.21 7.87 -7.92
N ASP A 56 -14.75 7.26 -6.87
CA ASP A 56 -15.51 7.94 -5.85
C ASP A 56 -14.52 8.63 -4.89
N ALA A 57 -14.61 9.96 -4.82
CA ALA A 57 -13.75 10.76 -3.97
C ALA A 57 -13.96 10.46 -2.47
N ASP A 58 -15.16 10.05 -2.07
CA ASP A 58 -15.46 9.71 -0.69
C ASP A 58 -14.77 8.40 -0.30
N ILE A 59 -14.73 7.42 -1.22
CA ILE A 59 -13.98 6.17 -1.02
C ILE A 59 -12.48 6.48 -0.89
N VAL A 60 -11.92 7.30 -1.79
CA VAL A 60 -10.51 7.69 -1.73
C VAL A 60 -10.20 8.39 -0.41
N PHE A 61 -11.07 9.28 0.04
CA PHE A 61 -10.90 9.97 1.31
C PHE A 61 -10.99 9.02 2.51
N SER A 62 -11.91 8.05 2.49
CA SER A 62 -12.02 6.99 3.50
C SER A 62 -10.73 6.17 3.58
N THR A 63 -10.21 5.72 2.44
CA THR A 63 -8.94 4.98 2.37
C THR A 63 -7.78 5.76 2.97
N ILE A 64 -7.70 7.07 2.71
CA ILE A 64 -6.67 7.92 3.32
C ILE A 64 -6.82 7.98 4.84
N LYS A 65 -8.05 8.07 5.34
CA LYS A 65 -8.32 8.25 6.77
C LYS A 65 -8.22 6.96 7.58
N GLU A 66 -8.63 5.85 7.00
CA GLU A 66 -8.83 4.60 7.72
C GLU A 66 -7.67 3.63 7.49
N ASP A 67 -7.11 3.56 6.28
CA ASP A 67 -6.16 2.51 5.90
C ASP A 67 -4.69 2.94 5.99
N LEU A 68 -4.37 4.24 5.86
CA LEU A 68 -2.99 4.70 5.84
C LEU A 68 -2.28 4.55 7.20
N LEU A 69 -2.98 4.82 8.31
CA LEU A 69 -2.37 4.71 9.63
C LEU A 69 -2.04 3.25 9.99
N PRO A 70 -2.95 2.28 9.83
CA PRO A 70 -2.60 0.86 10.00
C PRO A 70 -1.45 0.42 9.10
N LEU A 71 -1.43 0.87 7.85
CA LEU A 71 -0.35 0.57 6.91
C LEU A 71 1.00 1.11 7.39
N GLU A 72 1.05 2.36 7.85
CA GLU A 72 2.27 2.98 8.37
C GLU A 72 2.82 2.21 9.58
N VAL A 73 1.95 1.85 10.53
CA VAL A 73 2.34 1.06 11.71
C VAL A 73 2.95 -0.28 11.29
N ALA A 74 2.28 -1.02 10.40
CA ALA A 74 2.79 -2.29 9.91
C ALA A 74 4.14 -2.18 9.18
N LEU A 75 4.35 -1.08 8.42
CA LEU A 75 5.64 -0.83 7.76
C LEU A 75 6.76 -0.50 8.75
N ILE A 76 6.46 0.22 9.83
CA ILE A 76 7.43 0.49 10.91
C ILE A 76 7.83 -0.81 11.61
N GLU A 77 6.86 -1.65 11.97
CA GLU A 77 7.11 -2.97 12.57
C GLU A 77 7.93 -3.86 11.63
N MET A 78 7.57 -3.91 10.34
CA MET A 78 8.28 -4.66 9.32
C MET A 78 9.73 -4.18 9.16
N LYS A 79 9.96 -2.87 9.18
CA LYS A 79 11.32 -2.32 9.13
C LYS A 79 12.14 -2.73 10.36
N GLY A 80 11.55 -2.67 11.55
CA GLY A 80 12.20 -3.14 12.79
C GLY A 80 12.58 -4.61 12.71
N TYR A 81 11.64 -5.46 12.27
CA TYR A 81 11.88 -6.89 12.05
C TYR A 81 13.05 -7.13 11.08
N LEU A 82 13.10 -6.42 9.96
CA LEU A 82 14.21 -6.57 9.00
C LEU A 82 15.55 -6.13 9.61
N GLN A 83 15.59 -5.03 10.37
CA GLN A 83 16.83 -4.57 11.01
C GLN A 83 17.38 -5.52 12.08
N GLU A 84 16.51 -6.27 12.76
CA GLU A 84 16.91 -7.27 13.75
C GLU A 84 17.37 -8.59 13.11
N ASN A 85 16.86 -8.92 11.91
CA ASN A 85 17.16 -10.17 11.20
C ASN A 85 18.21 -10.02 10.09
N ASP A 86 18.44 -8.79 9.59
CA ASP A 86 19.57 -8.42 8.72
C ASP A 86 20.81 -8.11 9.58
N GLY A 87 21.26 -9.09 10.35
CA GLY A 87 22.61 -9.07 10.91
C GLY A 87 23.63 -9.10 9.77
N PHE A 88 24.36 -8.00 9.57
CA PHE A 88 25.63 -8.02 8.84
C PHE A 88 26.63 -8.99 9.49
#